data_AF-A0A087GB26-F1
#
_entry.id   AF-A0A087GB26-F1
#
_cell.length_a   1.000
_cell.length_b   1.000
_cell.length_c   1.000
_cell.angle_alpha   90.00
_cell.angle_beta   90.00
_cell.angle_gamma   90.00
#
_symmetry.space_group_name_H-M   'P 1'
#
loop_
_entity.id
_entity.type
_entity.pdbx_description
1 polymer ?
#
loop_
_entity_poly.entity_id
_entity_poly.type
_entity_poly.pdbx_seq_one_letter_code
_entity_poly.pdbx_strand_id
1 'polypeptide(L)'
;MMAMIPSVVDIPFAFKRLEALLFMCTLHEEMAFVKESFQTLEVACQELRGSRLFLKLLEAVLKTGNRMNDGTFRGGAQAFKLDTLLKLADVKGTDVKTTLLHFVVQEIIRTEGMRAARTIRESQSFSSMEENYRNLELQKVSGLSNELEHLN
;
A
#
# COMPACT_ATOMS: atom_id res chain seq x y z
N MET A 1 -29.82 0.38 49.67
CA MET A 1 -29.89 0.19 48.20
C MET A 1 -31.23 0.61 47.60
N MET A 2 -32.39 0.26 48.19
CA MET A 2 -33.73 0.56 47.67
C MET A 2 -34.16 2.06 47.66
N ALA A 3 -33.41 2.98 48.25
CA ALA A 3 -33.76 4.41 48.33
C ALA A 3 -33.13 5.33 47.27
N MET A 4 -32.16 4.83 46.47
CA MET A 4 -31.49 5.65 45.45
C MET A 4 -32.29 5.78 44.14
N ILE A 5 -33.12 4.79 43.82
CA ILE A 5 -33.88 4.80 42.55
C ILE A 5 -34.95 5.91 42.54
N PRO A 6 -35.78 6.10 43.59
CA PRO A 6 -36.80 7.15 43.58
C PRO A 6 -36.19 8.56 43.48
N SER A 7 -35.10 8.80 44.21
CA SER A 7 -34.42 10.11 44.26
C SER A 7 -33.72 10.49 42.96
N VAL A 8 -33.30 9.52 42.14
CA VAL A 8 -32.74 9.78 40.80
C VAL A 8 -33.83 10.15 39.79
N VAL A 9 -35.05 9.61 39.95
CA VAL A 9 -36.20 9.90 39.07
C VAL A 9 -36.75 11.31 39.30
N ASP A 10 -36.59 11.86 40.51
CA ASP A 10 -36.99 13.23 40.85
C ASP A 10 -36.07 14.31 40.23
N ILE A 11 -34.91 13.93 39.69
CA ILE A 11 -34.00 14.86 39.01
C ILE A 11 -34.56 15.17 37.62
N PRO A 12 -34.89 16.44 37.31
CA PRO A 12 -35.40 16.80 36.00
C PRO A 12 -34.41 16.41 34.89
N PHE A 13 -34.91 15.69 33.89
CA PHE A 13 -34.13 15.21 32.74
C PHE A 13 -32.92 14.34 33.12
N ALA A 14 -33.02 13.57 34.21
CA ALA A 14 -31.94 12.73 34.74
C ALA A 14 -31.18 11.94 33.66
N PHE A 15 -31.89 11.23 32.77
CA PHE A 15 -31.28 10.44 31.71
C PHE A 15 -30.50 11.28 30.69
N LYS A 16 -31.07 12.38 30.19
CA LYS A 16 -30.37 13.29 29.27
C LYS A 16 -29.13 13.91 29.91
N ARG A 17 -29.20 14.22 31.21
CA ARG A 17 -28.04 14.73 31.97
C ARG A 17 -26.96 13.66 32.12
N LEU A 18 -27.34 12.41 32.38
CA LEU A 18 -26.39 11.29 32.44
C LEU A 18 -25.74 11.03 31.08
N GLU A 19 -26.51 11.05 29.99
CA GLU A 19 -25.97 10.95 28.63
C GLU A 19 -24.98 12.08 28.31
N ALA A 20 -25.33 13.32 28.67
CA ALA A 20 -24.44 14.46 28.48
C ALA A 20 -23.17 14.36 29.34
N LEU A 21 -23.28 13.91 30.60
CA LEU A 21 -22.12 13.70 31.47
C LEU A 21 -21.23 12.57 30.94
N LEU A 22 -21.82 11.45 30.51
CA LEU A 22 -21.09 10.35 29.89
C LEU A 22 -20.33 10.85 28.65
N PHE A 23 -21.01 11.58 27.76
CA PHE A 23 -20.38 12.20 26.60
C PHE A 23 -19.25 13.15 26.99
N MET A 24 -19.43 14.03 27.99
CA MET A 24 -18.35 14.90 28.44
C MET A 24 -17.16 14.13 29.01
N CYS A 25 -17.40 12.98 29.65
CA CYS A 25 -16.35 12.12 30.16
C CYS A 25 -15.59 11.38 29.05
N THR A 26 -16.26 10.94 27.97
CA THR A 26 -15.62 10.12 26.92
C THR A 26 -15.16 10.91 25.70
N LEU A 27 -15.73 12.10 25.45
CA LEU A 27 -15.49 12.88 24.23
C LEU A 27 -14.01 13.12 23.94
N HIS A 28 -13.23 13.47 24.97
CA HIS A 28 -11.82 13.78 24.77
C HIS A 28 -11.04 12.56 24.28
N GLU A 29 -11.28 11.39 24.87
CA GLU A 29 -10.61 10.14 24.48
C GLU A 29 -11.08 9.67 23.09
N GLU A 30 -12.39 9.70 22.82
CA GLU A 30 -12.94 9.35 21.51
C GLU A 30 -12.41 10.27 20.41
N MET A 31 -12.36 11.58 20.66
CA MET A 31 -11.83 12.56 19.71
C MET A 31 -10.33 12.37 19.48
N ALA A 32 -9.55 12.08 20.52
CA ALA A 32 -8.13 11.79 20.40
C ALA A 32 -7.89 10.55 19.53
N PHE A 33 -8.64 9.46 19.78
CA PHE A 33 -8.57 8.23 19.01
C PHE A 33 -8.91 8.45 17.52
N VAL A 34 -9.99 9.18 17.24
CA VAL A 34 -10.39 9.50 15.86
C VAL A 34 -9.32 10.34 15.17
N LYS A 35 -8.77 11.35 15.86
CA LYS A 35 -7.72 12.21 15.32
C LYS A 35 -6.45 11.42 14.98
N GLU A 36 -6.02 10.53 15.87
CA GLU A 36 -4.88 9.65 15.65
C GLU A 36 -5.11 8.73 14.44
N SER A 37 -6.31 8.14 14.33
CA SER A 37 -6.68 7.31 13.17
C SER A 37 -6.58 8.06 11.84
N PHE A 38 -7.04 9.32 11.80
CA PHE A 38 -6.91 10.17 10.60
C PHE A 38 -5.46 10.54 10.30
N GLN A 39 -4.67 10.83 11.33
CA GLN A 39 -3.25 11.17 11.16
C GLN A 39 -2.48 9.98 10.58
N THR A 40 -2.71 8.76 11.09
CA THR A 40 -2.10 7.54 10.54
C THR A 40 -2.50 7.33 9.08
N LEU A 41 -3.78 7.49 8.74
CA LEU A 41 -4.26 7.37 7.36
C LEU A 41 -3.62 8.42 6.44
N GLU A 42 -3.50 9.66 6.91
CA GLU A 42 -2.89 10.75 6.16
C GLU A 42 -1.42 10.47 5.86
N VAL A 43 -0.64 10.12 6.87
CA VAL A 43 0.79 9.77 6.72
C VAL A 43 0.93 8.60 5.74
N ALA A 44 0.13 7.54 5.91
CA ALA A 44 0.18 6.39 5.02
C ALA A 44 -0.12 6.76 3.56
N CYS A 45 -1.14 7.59 3.34
CA CYS A 45 -1.47 8.07 1.99
C CYS A 45 -0.37 8.94 1.40
N GLN A 46 0.31 9.76 2.22
CA GLN A 46 1.42 10.61 1.77
C GLN A 46 2.64 9.76 1.40
N GLU A 47 3.01 8.78 2.20
CA GLU A 47 4.12 7.86 1.92
C GLU A 47 3.89 7.06 0.64
N LEU A 48 2.69 6.48 0.46
CA LEU A 48 2.36 5.74 -0.76
C LEU A 48 2.38 6.63 -2.01
N ARG A 49 1.87 7.87 -1.92
CA ARG A 49 1.91 8.83 -3.05
C ARG A 49 3.31 9.35 -3.32
N GLY A 50 4.15 9.48 -2.30
CA GLY A 50 5.52 9.94 -2.39
C GLY A 50 6.52 8.84 -2.81
N SER A 51 6.20 7.57 -2.58
CA SER A 51 7.07 6.46 -2.92
C SER A 51 7.17 6.26 -4.44
N ARG A 52 8.33 6.64 -4.98
CA ARG A 52 8.67 6.41 -6.37
C ARG A 52 8.69 4.92 -6.72
N LEU A 53 9.14 4.08 -5.78
CA LEU A 53 9.19 2.63 -5.99
C LEU A 53 7.78 2.03 -6.02
N PHE A 54 6.86 2.49 -5.18
CA PHE A 54 5.46 2.04 -5.21
C PHE A 54 4.78 2.38 -6.54
N LEU A 55 4.95 3.61 -7.03
CA LEU A 55 4.42 4.02 -8.33
C LEU A 55 5.03 3.20 -9.48
N LYS A 56 6.32 2.84 -9.39
CA LYS A 56 6.99 1.96 -10.36
C LYS A 56 6.44 0.55 -10.35
N LEU A 57 6.14 0.00 -9.17
CA LEU A 57 5.45 -1.28 -9.02
C LEU A 57 4.08 -1.25 -9.71
N LEU A 58 3.28 -0.21 -9.46
CA LEU A 58 1.96 -0.06 -10.11
C LEU A 58 2.09 0.02 -11.64
N GLU A 59 3.06 0.78 -12.15
CA GLU A 59 3.36 0.87 -13.58
C GLU A 59 3.73 -0.50 -14.17
N ALA A 60 4.58 -1.26 -13.47
CA ALA A 60 5.00 -2.59 -13.88
C ALA A 60 3.83 -3.59 -13.91
N VAL A 61 2.94 -3.54 -12.90
CA VAL A 61 1.71 -4.35 -12.85
C VAL A 61 0.80 -4.05 -14.02
N LEU A 62 0.55 -2.76 -14.32
CA LEU A 62 -0.32 -2.36 -15.42
C LEU A 62 0.25 -2.81 -16.78
N LYS A 63 1.54 -2.54 -17.03
CA LYS A 63 2.22 -2.95 -18.27
C LYS A 63 2.20 -4.46 -18.47
N THR A 64 2.49 -5.19 -17.40
CA THR A 64 2.50 -6.65 -17.43
C THR A 64 1.10 -7.21 -17.66
N GLY A 65 0.10 -6.72 -16.92
CA GLY A 65 -1.29 -7.13 -17.09
C GLY A 65 -1.79 -6.88 -18.51
N ASN A 66 -1.46 -5.74 -19.09
CA ASN A 66 -1.79 -5.43 -20.49
C ASN A 66 -1.09 -6.35 -21.48
N ARG A 67 0.20 -6.65 -21.28
CA ARG A 67 0.94 -7.58 -22.13
C ARG A 67 0.38 -9.00 -22.07
N MET A 68 0.00 -9.47 -20.88
CA MET A 68 -0.57 -10.81 -20.71
C MET A 68 -1.98 -10.93 -21.29
N ASN A 69 -2.74 -9.83 -21.31
CA ASN A 69 -4.10 -9.79 -21.82
C ASN A 69 -4.20 -9.20 -23.24
N ASP A 70 -3.08 -9.07 -23.95
CA ASP A 70 -3.05 -8.55 -25.31
C ASP A 70 -3.94 -9.41 -26.23
N GLY A 71 -4.72 -8.75 -27.10
CA GLY A 71 -5.72 -9.41 -27.94
C GLY A 71 -6.99 -9.90 -27.22
N THR A 72 -7.16 -9.62 -25.92
CA THR A 72 -8.40 -9.92 -25.18
C THR A 72 -9.14 -8.64 -24.80
N PHE A 73 -10.40 -8.75 -24.35
CA PHE A 73 -11.17 -7.61 -23.83
C PHE A 73 -10.56 -6.96 -22.57
N ARG A 74 -9.59 -7.63 -21.93
CA ARG A 74 -8.88 -7.14 -20.73
C ARG A 74 -7.55 -6.45 -21.07
N GLY A 75 -7.14 -6.43 -22.35
CA GLY A 75 -5.96 -5.72 -22.82
C GLY A 75 -6.19 -4.22 -22.93
N GLY A 76 -5.10 -3.44 -22.97
CA GLY A 76 -5.17 -1.99 -23.16
C GLY A 76 -5.81 -1.19 -22.00
N ALA A 77 -5.81 -1.75 -20.80
CA ALA A 77 -6.33 -1.07 -19.61
C ALA A 77 -5.48 0.18 -19.27
N GLN A 78 -6.15 1.22 -18.78
CA GLN A 78 -5.49 2.45 -18.32
C GLN A 78 -5.21 2.43 -16.81
N ALA A 79 -5.91 1.58 -16.06
CA ALA A 79 -5.78 1.42 -14.63
C ALA A 79 -6.25 0.03 -14.19
N PHE A 80 -5.95 -0.32 -12.94
CA PHE A 80 -6.42 -1.54 -12.28
C PHE A 80 -6.82 -1.24 -10.83
N LYS A 81 -7.64 -2.10 -10.23
CA LYS A 81 -8.00 -1.98 -8.80
C LYS A 81 -6.84 -2.40 -7.92
N LEU A 82 -6.53 -1.65 -6.86
CA LEU A 82 -5.41 -1.97 -5.96
C LEU A 82 -5.48 -3.38 -5.34
N ASP A 83 -6.68 -3.92 -5.09
CA ASP A 83 -6.87 -5.31 -4.62
C ASP A 83 -6.27 -6.37 -5.55
N THR A 84 -5.96 -6.02 -6.81
CA THR A 84 -5.23 -6.89 -7.74
C THR A 84 -3.82 -7.21 -7.23
N LEU A 85 -3.20 -6.31 -6.46
CA LEU A 85 -1.88 -6.53 -5.86
C LEU A 85 -1.85 -7.76 -4.94
N LEU A 86 -2.97 -8.04 -4.26
CA LEU A 86 -3.12 -9.21 -3.38
C LEU A 86 -3.18 -10.54 -4.16
N LYS A 87 -3.40 -10.49 -5.47
CA LYS A 87 -3.63 -11.66 -6.33
C LYS A 87 -2.49 -11.92 -7.30
N LEU A 88 -1.43 -11.11 -7.28
CA LEU A 88 -0.34 -11.23 -8.26
C LEU A 88 0.34 -12.60 -8.23
N ALA A 89 0.44 -13.22 -7.05
CA ALA A 89 1.00 -14.56 -6.88
C ALA A 89 0.08 -15.67 -7.41
N ASP A 90 -1.24 -15.42 -7.47
CA ASP A 90 -2.24 -16.44 -7.82
C ASP A 90 -2.63 -16.41 -9.30
N VAL A 91 -2.54 -15.24 -9.95
CA VAL A 91 -2.85 -15.10 -11.38
C VAL A 91 -1.74 -15.72 -12.21
N LYS A 92 -2.04 -16.82 -12.88
CA LYS A 92 -1.10 -17.56 -13.74
C LYS A 92 -1.23 -17.17 -15.20
N GLY A 93 -0.10 -17.20 -15.91
CA GLY A 93 -0.06 -17.08 -17.36
C GLY A 93 -0.59 -18.33 -18.07
N THR A 94 -0.62 -18.27 -19.40
CA THR A 94 -1.08 -19.38 -20.26
C THR A 94 -0.26 -20.66 -20.10
N ASP A 95 0.99 -20.55 -19.65
CA ASP A 95 1.88 -21.67 -19.36
C ASP A 95 1.61 -22.34 -17.99
N VAL A 96 0.69 -21.77 -17.17
CA VAL A 96 0.27 -22.23 -15.83
C VAL A 96 1.41 -22.30 -14.79
N LYS A 97 2.65 -22.00 -15.19
CA LYS A 97 3.86 -22.08 -14.37
C LYS A 97 4.29 -20.71 -13.88
N THR A 98 4.17 -19.69 -14.73
CA THR A 98 4.55 -18.32 -14.39
C THR A 98 3.35 -17.54 -13.87
N THR A 99 3.57 -16.76 -12.82
CA THR A 99 2.54 -15.92 -12.21
C THR A 99 2.73 -14.46 -12.61
N LEU A 100 1.69 -13.64 -12.46
CA LEU A 100 1.74 -12.21 -12.72
C LEU A 100 2.84 -11.54 -11.87
N LEU A 101 3.06 -12.00 -10.63
CA LEU A 101 4.16 -11.54 -9.79
C LEU A 101 5.54 -11.77 -10.43
N HIS A 102 5.78 -12.94 -11.04
CA HIS A 102 7.06 -13.21 -11.70
C HIS A 102 7.34 -12.22 -12.84
N PHE A 103 6.32 -11.93 -13.65
CA PHE A 103 6.47 -10.96 -14.73
C PHE A 103 6.62 -9.52 -14.22
N VAL A 104 5.91 -9.15 -13.14
CA VAL A 104 6.06 -7.84 -12.49
C VAL A 104 7.49 -7.64 -11.99
N VAL A 105 8.07 -8.64 -11.33
CA VAL A 105 9.47 -8.61 -10.92
C VAL A 105 10.38 -8.43 -12.14
N GLN A 106 10.21 -9.24 -13.20
CA GLN A 106 11.02 -9.09 -14.42
C GLN A 106 10.89 -7.70 -15.06
N GLU A 107 9.70 -7.10 -15.05
CA GLU A 107 9.47 -5.76 -15.61
C GLU A 107 10.14 -4.66 -14.76
N ILE A 108 10.14 -4.79 -13.43
CA ILE A 108 10.89 -3.90 -12.53
C ILE A 108 12.39 -4.03 -12.79
N ILE A 109 12.91 -5.26 -12.87
CA ILE A 109 14.32 -5.54 -13.17
C ILE A 109 14.70 -4.91 -14.51
N ARG A 110 13.88 -5.10 -15.54
CA ARG A 110 14.12 -4.54 -16.88
C ARG A 110 14.15 -3.01 -16.84
N THR A 111 13.17 -2.38 -16.20
CA THR A 111 13.06 -0.91 -16.18
C THR A 111 14.17 -0.25 -15.35
N GLU A 112 14.54 -0.85 -14.22
CA GLU A 112 15.60 -0.35 -13.34
C GLU A 112 17.00 -0.72 -13.84
N GLY A 113 17.17 -1.89 -14.45
CA GLY A 113 18.41 -2.32 -15.12
C GLY A 113 18.74 -1.45 -16.32
N MET A 114 17.74 -1.07 -17.13
CA MET A 114 17.93 -0.09 -18.21
C MET A 114 18.36 1.28 -17.69
N ARG A 115 17.90 1.73 -16.50
CA ARG A 115 18.36 2.99 -15.90
C ARG A 115 19.80 2.90 -15.44
N ALA A 116 20.17 1.82 -14.74
CA ALA A 116 21.55 1.57 -14.34
C ALA A 116 22.49 1.52 -15.56
N ALA A 117 22.09 0.84 -16.63
CA ALA A 117 22.86 0.77 -17.87
C ALA A 117 22.99 2.14 -18.58
N ARG A 118 22.01 3.05 -18.46
CA ARG A 118 22.13 4.43 -18.98
C ARG A 118 23.14 5.23 -18.17
N THR A 119 23.08 5.16 -16.84
CA THR A 119 24.05 5.81 -15.95
C THR A 119 25.48 5.28 -16.17
N ILE A 120 25.64 3.97 -16.40
CA ILE A 120 26.94 3.34 -16.71
C ILE A 120 27.41 3.72 -18.13
N ARG A 121 26.52 3.89 -19.12
CA ARG A 121 26.94 4.41 -20.44
C ARG A 121 27.44 5.84 -20.39
N GLU A 122 26.96 6.64 -19.43
CA GLU A 122 27.49 7.97 -19.14
C GLU A 122 28.85 7.93 -18.41
N SER A 123 29.24 6.77 -17.86
CA SER A 123 30.48 6.56 -17.09
C SER A 123 31.17 5.23 -17.47
N GLN A 124 31.97 5.24 -18.53
CA GLN A 124 32.64 4.07 -19.12
C GLN A 124 33.20 3.02 -18.11
N SER A 125 32.74 1.76 -18.16
CA SER A 125 33.53 0.51 -18.32
C SER A 125 32.61 -0.74 -18.29
N PHE A 126 32.96 -1.79 -19.05
CA PHE A 126 32.04 -2.83 -19.55
C PHE A 126 32.13 -4.20 -18.84
N SER A 127 32.71 -4.34 -17.64
CA SER A 127 32.99 -5.68 -17.10
C SER A 127 32.56 -5.91 -15.63
N SER A 128 31.27 -6.09 -15.39
CA SER A 128 30.71 -7.01 -14.36
C SER A 128 29.18 -7.14 -14.46
N MET A 129 28.68 -7.30 -15.69
CA MET A 129 27.30 -6.96 -16.05
C MET A 129 26.21 -7.99 -15.70
N GLU A 130 26.50 -9.11 -15.03
CA GLU A 130 25.47 -10.13 -14.73
C GLU A 130 25.33 -10.48 -13.23
N GLU A 131 26.39 -10.36 -12.44
CA GLU A 131 26.36 -10.68 -11.01
C GLU A 131 25.99 -9.47 -10.12
N ASN A 132 26.30 -8.26 -10.61
CA ASN A 132 25.85 -7.01 -9.98
C ASN A 132 24.36 -6.74 -10.18
N TYR A 133 23.74 -7.30 -11.23
CA TYR A 133 22.32 -7.09 -11.49
C TYR A 133 21.47 -7.84 -10.46
N ARG A 134 21.70 -9.13 -10.22
CA ARG A 134 20.93 -9.90 -9.23
C ARG A 134 21.00 -9.36 -7.80
N ASN A 135 22.15 -8.83 -7.39
CA ASN A 135 22.29 -8.22 -6.07
C ASN A 135 21.57 -6.85 -5.99
N LEU A 136 21.62 -6.05 -7.06
CA LEU A 136 20.86 -4.80 -7.16
C LEU A 136 19.34 -5.03 -7.30
N GLU A 137 18.94 -6.16 -7.90
CA GLU A 137 17.56 -6.60 -8.11
C GLU A 137 16.85 -6.88 -6.79
N LEU A 138 17.49 -7.63 -5.88
CA LEU A 138 16.93 -7.92 -4.55
C LEU A 138 16.92 -6.68 -3.66
N GLN A 139 17.97 -5.86 -3.70
CA GLN A 139 18.12 -4.68 -2.85
C GLN A 139 17.07 -3.59 -3.15
N LYS A 140 16.63 -3.46 -4.41
CA LYS A 140 15.58 -2.50 -4.80
C LYS A 140 14.17 -2.97 -4.45
N VAL A 141 13.91 -4.28 -4.57
CA VAL A 141 12.63 -4.87 -4.16
C VAL A 141 12.51 -4.83 -2.62
N SER A 142 13.58 -5.12 -1.89
CA SER A 142 13.61 -4.92 -0.42
C SER A 142 13.55 -3.43 -0.05
N GLY A 143 14.05 -2.54 -0.90
CA GLY A 143 13.96 -1.09 -0.72
C GLY A 143 12.52 -0.59 -0.58
N LEU A 144 11.55 -1.22 -1.26
CA LEU A 144 10.13 -0.90 -1.09
C LEU A 144 9.63 -1.30 0.31
N SER A 145 10.08 -2.45 0.83
CA SER A 145 9.75 -2.87 2.20
C SER A 145 10.31 -1.90 3.23
N ASN A 146 11.50 -1.34 2.98
CA ASN A 146 12.12 -0.35 3.87
C ASN A 146 11.45 1.03 3.74
N GLU A 147 11.05 1.45 2.53
CA GLU A 147 10.31 2.72 2.31
C GLU A 147 8.94 2.71 2.99
N LEU A 148 8.34 1.54 3.16
CA LEU A 148 6.98 1.37 3.70
C LEU A 148 6.98 0.74 5.11
N GLU A 149 8.14 0.65 5.76
CA GLU A 149 8.26 0.02 7.09
C GLU A 149 7.41 0.74 8.15
N HIS A 150 7.22 2.06 7.99
CA HIS A 150 6.40 2.90 8.87
C HIS A 150 4.88 2.68 8.70
N LEU A 151 4.46 1.86 7.73
CA LEU A 151 3.06 1.48 7.49
C LEU A 151 2.65 0.18 8.18
N ASN A 152 3.60 -0.57 8.76
CA ASN A 152 3.37 -1.84 9.48
C ASN A 152 3.36 -1.63 11.00
#